data_AF-I3IP76-F1
#
_entry.id   AF-I3IP76-F1
#
_cell.length_a   1.000
_cell.length_b   1.000
_cell.length_c   1.000
_cell.angle_alpha   90.00
_cell.angle_beta   90.00
_cell.angle_gamma   90.00
#
_symmetry.space_group_name_H-M   'P 1'
#
loop_
_entity.id
_entity.type
_entity.pdbx_description
1 polymer ?
#
loop_
_entity_poly.entity_id
_entity_poly.type
_entity_poly.pdbx_seq_one_letter_code
_entity_poly.pdbx_strand_id
1 'polypeptide(L)'
;MIHAVFILGAIDTKEAVLPLMRALRLAETHDVDWITTVLPSIFGKLGMPAIDELKKIVKDKMNDWRVKDSAVMGLAAITINHPEIEDDIFPLIHSVLTDTEEDIDVRGCAGNVLLDFVRSEYKESLLAFCEEEEKAEKDEFEIVAFSVEDVKEVFSKNEKNIDYYTKDWLSFYDEDEIKKRQERWRREEEEELEYLEEDEEFLEPFTPEKRKIGRNEPCPCGSGKKYKKCCMNKEK
;
A
#
# COMPACT_ATOMS: atom_id res chain seq x y z
N MET A 1 -0.36 -10.10 13.29
CA MET A 1 0.87 -10.04 12.47
C MET A 1 1.68 -8.80 12.78
N ILE A 2 1.11 -7.60 12.70
CA ILE A 2 1.79 -6.32 12.92
C ILE A 2 2.56 -6.20 14.25
N HIS A 3 1.96 -6.61 15.39
CA HIS A 3 2.66 -6.55 16.68
C HIS A 3 3.91 -7.44 16.74
N ALA A 4 3.93 -8.58 16.04
CA ALA A 4 5.11 -9.43 15.97
C ALA A 4 6.25 -8.74 15.20
N VAL A 5 5.93 -8.02 14.12
CA VAL A 5 6.87 -7.19 13.37
C VAL A 5 7.46 -6.11 14.27
N PHE A 6 6.64 -5.42 15.05
CA PHE A 6 7.09 -4.38 15.97
C PHE A 6 8.02 -4.92 17.06
N ILE A 7 7.67 -6.07 17.64
CA ILE A 7 8.50 -6.75 18.64
C ILE A 7 9.83 -7.20 18.03
N LEU A 8 9.82 -7.79 16.82
CA LEU A 8 11.04 -8.19 16.12
C LEU A 8 11.98 -7.00 15.86
N GLY A 9 11.44 -5.86 15.43
CA GLY A 9 12.21 -4.62 15.29
C GLY A 9 12.69 -4.05 16.62
N ALA A 10 11.95 -4.24 17.71
CA ALA A 10 12.35 -3.79 19.04
C ALA A 10 13.48 -4.65 19.64
N ILE A 11 13.49 -5.97 19.37
CA ILE A 11 14.52 -6.90 19.85
C ILE A 11 15.89 -6.56 19.26
N ASP A 12 15.93 -6.04 18.02
CA ASP A 12 17.14 -5.49 17.40
C ASP A 12 18.32 -6.49 17.38
N THR A 13 18.07 -7.68 16.81
CA THR A 13 19.08 -8.73 16.67
C THR A 13 19.09 -9.29 15.26
N LYS A 14 20.24 -9.79 14.81
CA LYS A 14 20.38 -10.41 13.48
C LYS A 14 19.40 -11.58 13.26
N GLU A 15 18.99 -12.26 14.33
CA GLU A 15 18.00 -13.33 14.29
C GLU A 15 16.61 -12.84 13.84
N ALA A 16 16.33 -11.54 13.96
CA ALA A 16 15.08 -10.92 13.49
C ALA A 16 15.04 -10.71 11.97
N VAL A 17 16.18 -10.73 11.26
CA VAL A 17 16.25 -10.45 9.81
C VAL A 17 15.33 -11.39 9.03
N LEU A 18 15.52 -12.72 9.16
CA LEU A 18 14.73 -13.69 8.39
C LEU A 18 13.22 -13.66 8.72
N PRO A 19 12.80 -13.57 10.00
CA PRO A 19 11.41 -13.31 10.35
C PRO A 19 10.82 -12.04 9.72
N LEU A 20 11.57 -10.94 9.68
CA LEU A 20 11.12 -9.69 9.07
C LEU A 20 10.98 -9.81 7.54
N MET A 21 11.90 -10.52 6.87
CA MET A 21 11.76 -10.81 5.43
C MET A 21 10.53 -11.65 5.12
N ARG A 22 10.17 -12.60 6.00
CA ARG A 22 8.93 -13.37 5.88
C ARG A 22 7.71 -12.50 6.10
N ALA A 23 7.76 -11.60 7.09
CA ALA A 23 6.66 -10.67 7.35
C ALA A 23 6.40 -9.73 6.17
N LEU A 24 7.46 -9.24 5.51
CA LEU A 24 7.34 -8.44 4.29
C LEU A 24 6.59 -9.19 3.17
N ARG A 25 7.01 -10.43 2.88
CA ARG A 25 6.34 -11.25 1.84
C ARG A 25 4.89 -11.59 2.20
N LEU A 26 4.62 -11.83 3.50
CA LEU A 26 3.26 -12.10 3.98
C LEU A 26 2.36 -10.87 3.96
N ALA A 27 2.91 -9.68 4.22
CA ALA A 27 2.18 -8.42 4.15
C ALA A 27 1.62 -8.22 2.75
N GLU A 28 2.42 -8.46 1.72
CA GLU A 28 1.96 -8.39 0.33
C GLU A 28 0.89 -9.46 0.04
N THR A 29 1.12 -10.72 0.45
CA THR A 29 0.14 -11.81 0.19
C THR A 29 -1.25 -11.54 0.79
N HIS A 30 -1.35 -10.65 1.80
CA HIS A 30 -2.60 -10.36 2.52
C HIS A 30 -3.02 -8.88 2.41
N ASP A 31 -2.39 -8.10 1.53
CA ASP A 31 -2.70 -6.68 1.30
C ASP A 31 -2.66 -5.84 2.61
N VAL A 32 -1.59 -6.02 3.40
CA VAL A 32 -1.41 -5.37 4.71
C VAL A 32 -0.38 -4.24 4.63
N ASP A 33 -0.82 -3.10 4.11
CA ASP A 33 0.02 -1.89 3.92
C ASP A 33 0.63 -1.33 5.21
N TRP A 34 0.01 -1.62 6.36
CA TRP A 34 0.50 -1.12 7.64
C TRP A 34 1.85 -1.74 8.03
N ILE A 35 2.22 -2.87 7.43
CA ILE A 35 3.52 -3.50 7.65
C ILE A 35 4.57 -2.88 6.72
N THR A 36 4.27 -2.73 5.43
CA THR A 36 5.20 -2.12 4.46
C THR A 36 5.55 -0.69 4.85
N THR A 37 4.63 0.04 5.47
CA THR A 37 4.84 1.43 5.94
C THR A 37 5.76 1.63 7.15
N VAL A 38 6.05 0.59 7.93
CA VAL A 38 6.94 0.68 9.10
C VAL A 38 8.25 -0.11 8.93
N LEU A 39 8.28 -1.03 7.97
CA LEU A 39 9.43 -1.90 7.75
C LEU A 39 10.70 -1.11 7.41
N PRO A 40 10.66 -0.02 6.63
CA PRO A 40 11.86 0.77 6.36
C PRO A 40 12.55 1.28 7.62
N SER A 41 11.82 1.87 8.57
CA SER A 41 12.42 2.35 9.81
C SER A 41 12.89 1.21 10.71
N ILE A 42 12.18 0.07 10.72
CA ILE A 42 12.63 -1.15 11.42
C ILE A 42 13.95 -1.66 10.84
N PHE A 43 14.08 -1.74 9.52
CA PHE A 43 15.33 -2.13 8.87
C PHE A 43 16.44 -1.11 9.12
N GLY A 44 16.12 0.18 9.10
CA GLY A 44 17.04 1.27 9.44
C GLY A 44 17.64 1.14 10.85
N LYS A 45 16.84 0.67 11.82
CA LYS A 45 17.33 0.36 13.17
C LYS A 45 18.15 -0.93 13.21
N LEU A 46 17.65 -2.00 12.57
CA LEU A 46 18.32 -3.30 12.55
C LEU A 46 19.71 -3.23 11.90
N GLY A 47 19.86 -2.34 10.91
CA GLY A 47 21.15 -1.94 10.37
C GLY A 47 21.79 -2.97 9.44
N MET A 48 23.12 -3.04 9.48
CA MET A 48 23.96 -3.83 8.57
C MET A 48 23.54 -5.31 8.38
N PRO A 49 23.08 -6.06 9.40
CA PRO A 49 22.65 -7.46 9.23
C PRO A 49 21.54 -7.69 8.20
N ALA A 50 20.75 -6.67 7.87
CA ALA A 50 19.66 -6.79 6.90
C ALA A 50 20.10 -6.58 5.44
N ILE A 51 21.26 -5.96 5.20
CA ILE A 51 21.67 -5.47 3.87
C ILE A 51 21.67 -6.58 2.82
N ASP A 52 22.34 -7.70 3.08
CA ASP A 52 22.49 -8.76 2.09
C ASP A 52 21.16 -9.39 1.66
N GLU A 53 20.22 -9.55 2.61
CA GLU A 53 18.90 -10.09 2.31
C GLU A 53 18.02 -9.08 1.55
N LEU A 54 18.08 -7.80 1.93
CA LEU A 54 17.39 -6.74 1.20
C LEU A 54 17.91 -6.61 -0.24
N LYS A 55 19.24 -6.65 -0.44
CA LYS A 55 19.84 -6.63 -1.78
C LYS A 55 19.40 -7.82 -2.64
N LYS A 56 19.19 -9.00 -2.05
CA LYS A 56 18.65 -10.16 -2.78
C LYS A 56 17.22 -9.92 -3.23
N ILE A 57 16.38 -9.31 -2.39
CA ILE A 57 14.99 -8.98 -2.75
C ILE A 57 14.96 -7.99 -3.92
N VAL A 58 15.75 -6.91 -3.84
CA VAL A 58 15.81 -5.87 -4.88
C VAL A 58 16.22 -6.46 -6.24
N LYS A 59 17.20 -7.37 -6.26
CA LYS A 59 17.74 -7.97 -7.50
C LYS A 59 16.86 -9.06 -8.12
N ASP A 60 15.92 -9.61 -7.37
CA ASP A 60 15.08 -10.70 -7.83
C ASP A 60 13.81 -10.16 -8.49
N LYS A 61 13.78 -10.21 -9.84
CA LYS A 61 12.70 -9.74 -10.69
C LYS A 61 11.37 -10.48 -10.50
N MET A 62 11.35 -11.59 -9.76
CA MET A 62 10.12 -12.32 -9.46
C MET A 62 9.38 -11.80 -8.22
N ASN A 63 9.98 -10.88 -7.46
CA ASN A 63 9.30 -10.28 -6.30
C ASN A 63 8.31 -9.21 -6.74
N ASP A 64 7.20 -9.13 -6.02
CA ASP A 64 6.18 -8.09 -6.17
C ASP A 64 6.76 -6.68 -5.94
N TRP A 65 6.17 -5.69 -6.60
CA TRP A 65 6.64 -4.30 -6.57
C TRP A 65 6.65 -3.72 -5.15
N ARG A 66 5.64 -4.00 -4.31
CA ARG A 66 5.58 -3.50 -2.91
C ARG A 66 6.69 -4.10 -2.06
N VAL A 67 7.02 -5.36 -2.31
CA VAL A 67 8.11 -6.07 -1.62
C VAL A 67 9.45 -5.46 -1.99
N LYS A 68 9.65 -5.10 -3.27
CA LYS A 68 10.87 -4.46 -3.74
C LYS A 68 10.99 -3.02 -3.26
N ASP A 69 9.90 -2.25 -3.32
CA ASP A 69 9.82 -0.89 -2.77
C ASP A 69 10.23 -0.86 -1.30
N SER A 70 9.58 -1.68 -0.46
CA SER A 70 9.93 -1.81 0.97
C SER A 70 11.41 -2.17 1.19
N ALA A 71 12.00 -2.98 0.30
CA ALA A 71 13.40 -3.35 0.40
C ALA A 71 14.35 -2.22 -0.02
N VAL A 72 14.01 -1.47 -1.07
CA VAL A 72 14.73 -0.27 -1.51
C VAL A 72 14.70 0.79 -0.41
N MET A 73 13.52 1.07 0.15
CA MET A 73 13.37 2.01 1.26
C MET A 73 14.11 1.55 2.51
N GLY A 74 14.08 0.25 2.83
CA GLY A 74 14.83 -0.32 3.96
C GLY A 74 16.34 -0.17 3.81
N LEU A 75 16.89 -0.38 2.61
CA LEU A 75 18.31 -0.15 2.34
C LEU A 75 18.68 1.33 2.54
N ALA A 76 17.87 2.25 2.03
CA ALA A 76 18.04 3.69 2.25
C ALA A 76 17.96 4.06 3.73
N ALA A 77 16.97 3.53 4.48
CA ALA A 77 16.82 3.78 5.91
C ALA A 77 18.07 3.36 6.72
N ILE A 78 18.72 2.26 6.35
CA ILE A 78 19.97 1.80 7.01
C ILE A 78 21.07 2.86 6.87
N THR A 79 21.16 3.54 5.72
CA THR A 79 22.21 4.56 5.48
C THR A 79 22.11 5.76 6.42
N ILE A 80 20.93 6.04 6.98
CA ILE A 80 20.72 7.14 7.94
C ILE A 80 21.61 6.95 9.18
N ASN A 81 21.74 5.70 9.65
CA ASN A 81 22.56 5.34 10.80
C ASN A 81 23.96 4.82 10.41
N HIS A 82 24.15 4.48 9.13
CA HIS A 82 25.37 3.91 8.56
C HIS A 82 25.80 4.66 7.29
N PRO A 83 26.19 5.94 7.36
CA PRO A 83 26.50 6.73 6.17
C PRO A 83 27.69 6.19 5.36
N GLU A 84 28.55 5.37 5.97
CA GLU A 84 29.70 4.75 5.31
C GLU A 84 29.34 3.78 4.19
N ILE A 85 28.09 3.30 4.12
CA ILE A 85 27.63 2.38 3.07
C ILE A 85 26.88 3.09 1.93
N GLU A 86 26.69 4.42 2.00
CA GLU A 86 25.93 5.17 0.99
C GLU A 86 26.46 4.93 -0.44
N ASP A 87 27.79 4.87 -0.59
CA ASP A 87 28.47 4.64 -1.87
C ASP A 87 28.28 3.22 -2.45
N ASP A 88 27.69 2.31 -1.68
CA ASP A 88 27.32 0.95 -2.12
C ASP A 88 25.79 0.82 -2.29
N ILE A 89 25.00 1.52 -1.47
CA ILE A 89 23.54 1.43 -1.50
C ILE A 89 22.93 2.30 -2.59
N PHE A 90 23.29 3.58 -2.69
CA PHE A 90 22.63 4.49 -3.63
C PHE A 90 22.92 4.18 -5.10
N PRO A 91 24.12 3.68 -5.50
CA PRO A 91 24.31 3.16 -6.85
C PRO A 91 23.43 1.96 -7.19
N LEU A 92 23.12 1.09 -6.22
CA LEU A 92 22.17 -0.01 -6.42
C LEU A 92 20.76 0.54 -6.66
N ILE A 93 20.30 1.50 -5.86
CA ILE A 93 18.97 2.12 -6.01
C ILE A 93 18.88 2.85 -7.35
N HIS A 94 19.92 3.60 -7.73
CA HIS A 94 20.02 4.23 -9.05
C HIS A 94 19.96 3.20 -10.19
N SER A 95 20.62 2.04 -10.04
CA SER A 95 20.55 0.99 -11.06
C SER A 95 19.12 0.45 -11.26
N VAL A 96 18.29 0.43 -10.20
CA VAL A 96 16.86 0.08 -10.30
C VAL A 96 16.11 1.13 -11.12
N LEU A 97 16.24 2.42 -10.79
CA LEU A 97 15.60 3.53 -11.53
C LEU A 97 15.88 3.45 -13.04
N THR A 98 17.11 3.10 -13.41
CA THR A 98 17.57 3.09 -14.81
C THR A 98 17.39 1.75 -15.54
N ASP A 99 16.92 0.69 -14.87
CA ASP A 99 16.69 -0.61 -15.52
C ASP A 99 15.37 -0.55 -16.31
N THR A 100 15.45 -0.41 -17.63
CA THR A 100 14.26 -0.35 -18.51
C THR A 100 13.49 -1.67 -18.59
N GLU A 101 14.08 -2.77 -18.12
CA GLU A 101 13.43 -4.09 -18.02
C GLU A 101 12.83 -4.32 -16.62
N GLU A 102 12.79 -3.29 -15.79
CA GLU A 102 12.14 -3.30 -14.49
C GLU A 102 10.75 -2.67 -14.59
N ASP A 103 9.86 -3.10 -13.69
CA ASP A 103 8.53 -2.53 -13.53
C ASP A 103 8.59 -1.02 -13.25
N ILE A 104 7.71 -0.24 -13.91
CA ILE A 104 7.76 1.23 -13.84
C ILE A 104 7.49 1.77 -12.44
N ASP A 105 6.64 1.10 -11.66
CA ASP A 105 6.34 1.50 -10.28
C ASP A 105 7.55 1.26 -9.39
N VAL A 106 8.26 0.14 -9.58
CA VAL A 106 9.50 -0.17 -8.85
C VAL A 106 10.59 0.85 -9.16
N ARG A 107 10.71 1.28 -10.42
CA ARG A 107 11.65 2.33 -10.85
C ARG A 107 11.27 3.69 -10.24
N GLY A 108 9.98 4.02 -10.23
CA GLY A 108 9.44 5.23 -9.62
C GLY A 108 9.70 5.28 -8.11
N CYS A 109 9.46 4.18 -7.40
CA CYS A 109 9.81 4.00 -5.99
C CYS A 109 11.31 4.24 -5.74
N ALA A 110 12.19 3.66 -6.56
CA ALA A 110 13.62 3.91 -6.46
C ALA A 110 13.97 5.40 -6.67
N GLY A 111 13.32 6.06 -7.63
CA GLY A 111 13.49 7.50 -7.87
C GLY A 111 13.04 8.36 -6.69
N ASN A 112 11.91 8.04 -6.07
CA ASN A 112 11.42 8.70 -4.85
C ASN A 112 12.45 8.60 -3.71
N VAL A 113 13.07 7.43 -3.52
CA VAL A 113 14.14 7.28 -2.53
C VAL A 113 15.36 8.16 -2.85
N LEU A 114 15.75 8.28 -4.12
CA LEU A 114 16.86 9.18 -4.51
C LEU A 114 16.52 10.66 -4.28
N LEU A 115 15.26 11.04 -4.46
CA LEU A 115 14.76 12.40 -4.17
C LEU A 115 14.72 12.67 -2.67
N ASP A 116 14.16 11.77 -1.88
CA ASP A 116 14.07 11.90 -0.42
C ASP A 116 15.45 12.09 0.23
N PHE A 117 16.48 11.44 -0.33
CA PHE A 117 17.87 11.56 0.14
C PHE A 117 18.68 12.63 -0.60
N VAL A 118 18.08 13.36 -1.54
CA VAL A 118 18.67 14.46 -2.31
C VAL A 118 19.98 14.04 -3.00
N ARG A 119 19.95 12.90 -3.71
CA ARG A 119 21.10 12.38 -4.46
C ARG A 119 21.31 13.13 -5.78
N SER A 120 21.91 14.31 -5.67
CA SER A 120 22.08 15.27 -6.77
C SER A 120 22.86 14.74 -7.97
N GLU A 121 23.75 13.77 -7.77
CA GLU A 121 24.51 13.10 -8.82
C GLU A 121 23.63 12.28 -9.78
N TYR A 122 22.41 11.93 -9.38
CA TYR A 122 21.44 11.18 -10.20
C TYR A 122 20.33 12.04 -10.78
N LYS A 123 20.42 13.37 -10.65
CA LYS A 123 19.41 14.33 -11.12
C LYS A 123 19.02 14.12 -12.60
N GLU A 124 19.99 13.91 -13.47
CA GLU A 124 19.72 13.72 -14.91
C GLU A 124 18.95 12.41 -15.17
N SER A 125 19.21 11.35 -14.42
CA SER A 125 18.46 10.10 -14.52
C SER A 125 17.04 10.22 -14.00
N LEU A 126 16.82 11.00 -12.93
CA LEU A 126 15.48 11.31 -12.41
C LEU A 126 14.66 12.09 -13.43
N LEU A 127 15.25 13.11 -14.06
CA LEU A 127 14.59 13.88 -15.12
C LEU A 127 14.27 13.03 -16.35
N ALA A 128 15.20 12.16 -16.76
CA ALA A 128 14.99 11.23 -17.86
C ALA A 128 13.83 10.25 -17.58
N PHE A 129 13.71 9.76 -16.35
CA PHE A 129 12.59 8.90 -15.93
C PHE A 129 11.24 9.63 -16.04
N CYS A 130 11.14 10.88 -15.55
CA CYS A 130 9.90 11.65 -15.68
C CYS A 130 9.45 11.81 -17.15
N GLU A 131 10.40 12.08 -18.05
CA GLU A 131 10.10 12.20 -19.49
C GLU A 131 9.68 10.88 -20.14
N GLU A 132 10.16 9.75 -19.61
CA GLU A 132 9.77 8.41 -20.05
C GLU A 132 8.36 8.07 -19.56
N GLU A 133 8.11 8.28 -18.27
CA GLU A 133 6.83 8.03 -17.61
C GLU A 133 5.72 8.92 -18.21
N GLU A 134 6.00 10.17 -18.58
CA GLU A 134 5.04 11.05 -19.26
C GLU A 134 4.64 10.52 -20.65
N LYS A 135 5.55 9.83 -21.35
CA LYS A 135 5.32 9.29 -22.70
C LYS A 135 4.67 7.91 -22.69
N ALA A 136 4.67 7.21 -21.57
CA ALA A 136 3.97 5.93 -21.43
C ALA A 136 2.45 6.15 -21.64
N GLU A 137 1.78 5.22 -22.32
CA GLU A 137 0.32 5.27 -22.48
C GLU A 137 -0.32 5.05 -21.10
N LYS A 138 -0.75 6.14 -20.46
CA LYS A 138 -1.35 6.09 -19.12
C LYS A 138 -2.80 5.67 -19.17
N ASP A 139 -3.17 4.66 -18.38
CA ASP A 139 -4.57 4.44 -18.03
C ASP A 139 -5.06 5.61 -17.16
N GLU A 140 -6.37 5.90 -17.20
CA GLU A 140 -7.01 7.07 -16.55
C GLU A 140 -6.78 7.15 -15.02
N PHE A 141 -6.25 6.09 -14.41
CA PHE A 141 -6.02 5.94 -12.96
C PHE A 141 -4.56 5.72 -12.57
N GLU A 142 -3.61 5.84 -13.50
CA GLU A 142 -2.20 5.57 -13.21
C GLU A 142 -1.56 6.71 -12.40
N ILE A 143 -0.95 6.37 -11.26
CA ILE A 143 -0.34 7.33 -10.33
C ILE A 143 1.09 7.61 -10.81
N VAL A 144 1.38 8.87 -11.12
CA VAL A 144 2.74 9.31 -11.45
C VAL A 144 3.61 9.26 -10.20
N ALA A 145 4.79 8.65 -10.30
CA ALA A 145 5.69 8.54 -9.15
C ALA A 145 6.20 9.90 -8.68
N PHE A 146 6.69 10.74 -9.60
CA PHE A 146 7.11 12.12 -9.36
C PHE A 146 7.27 12.89 -10.69
N SER A 147 7.08 14.21 -10.65
CA SER A 147 7.18 15.10 -11.81
C SER A 147 8.55 15.79 -11.94
N VAL A 148 8.78 16.38 -13.12
CA VAL A 148 9.95 17.24 -13.36
C VAL A 148 10.00 18.43 -12.39
N GLU A 149 8.84 18.95 -12.01
CA GLU A 149 8.68 20.02 -11.03
C GLU A 149 9.11 19.56 -9.64
N ASP A 150 8.71 18.36 -9.21
CA ASP A 150 9.11 17.77 -7.92
C ASP A 150 10.63 17.62 -7.85
N VAL A 151 11.25 17.09 -8.91
CA VAL A 151 12.71 16.95 -9.01
C VAL A 151 13.41 18.31 -8.85
N LYS A 152 12.93 19.34 -9.55
CA LYS A 152 13.48 20.70 -9.45
C LYS A 152 13.30 21.29 -8.06
N GLU A 153 12.12 21.12 -7.47
CA GLU A 153 11.80 21.63 -6.14
C GLU A 153 12.70 21.02 -5.08
N VAL A 154 12.79 19.69 -5.04
CA VAL A 154 13.61 18.94 -4.06
C VAL A 154 15.07 19.37 -4.14
N PHE A 155 15.66 19.42 -5.33
CA PHE A 155 17.05 19.87 -5.50
C PHE A 155 17.26 21.37 -5.27
N SER A 156 16.21 22.20 -5.37
CA SER A 156 16.31 23.62 -5.05
C SER A 156 16.29 23.89 -3.55
N LYS A 157 15.47 23.14 -2.79
CA LYS A 157 15.41 23.21 -1.33
C LYS A 157 16.64 22.55 -0.69
N ASN A 158 17.12 21.47 -1.30
CA ASN A 158 18.26 20.69 -0.81
C ASN A 158 18.05 20.19 0.64
N GLU A 159 16.81 19.79 0.95
CA GLU A 159 16.39 19.27 2.25
C GLU A 159 15.96 17.81 2.07
N LYS A 160 16.54 16.91 2.88
CA LYS A 160 16.15 15.50 2.86
C LYS A 160 14.77 15.32 3.48
N ASN A 161 13.96 14.43 2.92
CA ASN A 161 12.67 14.02 3.47
C ASN A 161 12.79 12.61 4.05
N ILE A 162 13.25 12.51 5.30
CA ILE A 162 13.55 11.21 5.93
C ILE A 162 12.50 10.74 6.94
N ASP A 163 11.39 11.46 7.08
CA ASP A 163 10.37 11.19 8.10
C ASP A 163 9.80 9.77 7.96
N TYR A 164 9.59 9.32 6.71
CA TYR A 164 9.08 7.98 6.45
C TYR A 164 10.07 6.87 6.88
N TYR A 165 11.37 7.11 6.73
CA TYR A 165 12.45 6.16 7.03
C TYR A 165 12.80 6.12 8.52
N THR A 166 12.30 7.08 9.30
CA THR A 166 12.63 7.26 10.72
C THR A 166 11.41 7.16 11.62
N LYS A 167 10.25 6.75 11.09
CA LYS A 167 9.03 6.54 11.86
C LYS A 167 9.29 5.69 13.11
N ASP A 168 8.94 6.23 14.26
CA ASP A 168 8.87 5.47 15.50
C ASP A 168 7.63 4.58 15.48
N TRP A 169 7.80 3.32 15.10
CA TRP A 169 6.70 2.35 15.09
C TRP A 169 6.25 1.95 16.50
N LEU A 170 7.08 2.17 17.53
CA LEU A 170 6.70 1.87 18.91
C LEU A 170 5.77 2.93 19.49
N SER A 171 5.72 4.13 18.89
CA SER A 171 4.69 5.14 19.19
C SER A 171 3.28 4.57 19.04
N PHE A 172 3.10 3.47 18.29
CA PHE A 172 1.85 2.72 18.26
C PHE A 172 1.35 2.33 19.66
N TYR A 173 2.23 2.12 20.64
CA TYR A 173 1.87 1.73 22.00
C TYR A 173 1.81 2.92 22.98
N ASP A 174 2.09 4.14 22.52
CA ASP A 174 2.04 5.32 23.37
C ASP A 174 0.60 5.65 23.76
N GLU A 175 0.39 6.02 25.02
CA GLU A 175 -0.96 6.31 25.54
C GLU A 175 -1.68 7.41 24.75
N ASP A 176 -0.94 8.45 24.34
CA ASP A 176 -1.54 9.58 23.62
C ASP A 176 -1.85 9.22 22.16
N GLU A 177 -1.03 8.39 21.50
CA GLU A 177 -1.34 7.86 20.16
C GLU A 177 -2.49 6.84 20.20
N ILE A 178 -2.59 6.04 21.26
CA ILE A 178 -3.75 5.18 21.50
C ILE A 178 -5.02 6.02 21.62
N LYS A 179 -5.02 7.09 22.42
CA LYS A 179 -6.17 7.99 22.58
C LYS A 179 -6.56 8.64 21.26
N LYS A 180 -5.59 9.19 20.50
CA LYS A 180 -5.85 9.81 19.19
C LYS A 180 -6.52 8.84 18.22
N ARG A 181 -6.05 7.58 18.15
CA ARG A 181 -6.65 6.56 17.28
C ARG A 181 -8.04 6.16 17.73
N GLN A 182 -8.25 5.98 19.03
CA GLN A 182 -9.58 5.67 19.57
C GLN A 182 -10.58 6.79 19.28
N GLU A 183 -10.15 8.04 19.40
CA GLU A 183 -11.01 9.18 19.05
C GLU A 183 -11.30 9.27 17.56
N ARG A 184 -10.29 8.99 16.71
CA ARG A 184 -10.49 8.87 15.27
C ARG A 184 -11.52 7.81 14.92
N TRP A 185 -11.42 6.61 15.49
CA TRP A 185 -12.37 5.52 15.27
C TRP A 185 -13.78 5.86 15.74
N ARG A 186 -13.92 6.54 16.89
CA ARG A 186 -15.23 7.01 17.37
C ARG A 186 -15.88 7.95 16.35
N ARG A 187 -15.10 8.91 15.83
CA ARG A 187 -15.59 9.84 14.82
C ARG A 187 -15.95 9.14 13.50
N GLU A 188 -15.10 8.22 13.02
CA GLU A 188 -15.36 7.42 11.81
C GLU A 188 -16.65 6.58 11.97
N GLU A 189 -16.89 6.00 13.15
CA GLU A 189 -18.13 5.26 13.46
C GLU A 189 -19.36 6.18 13.50
N GLU A 190 -19.23 7.38 14.07
CA GLU A 190 -20.29 8.40 14.07
C GLU A 190 -20.61 8.88 12.64
N GLU A 191 -19.60 9.15 11.82
CA GLU A 191 -19.74 9.55 10.41
C GLU A 191 -20.37 8.42 9.57
N GLU A 192 -19.99 7.16 9.79
CA GLU A 192 -20.59 6.00 9.10
C GLU A 192 -22.07 5.83 9.47
N LEU A 193 -22.42 6.03 10.74
CA LEU A 193 -23.82 5.99 11.20
C LEU A 193 -24.64 7.14 10.61
N GLU A 194 -24.12 8.36 10.59
CA GLU A 194 -24.79 9.52 9.97
C GLU A 194 -25.05 9.28 8.47
N TYR A 195 -24.06 8.74 7.75
CA TYR A 195 -24.20 8.39 6.35
C TYR A 195 -25.29 7.32 6.11
N LEU A 196 -25.36 6.29 6.96
CA LEU A 196 -26.39 5.25 6.87
C LEU A 196 -27.80 5.78 7.22
N GLU A 197 -27.91 6.71 8.17
CA GLU A 197 -29.17 7.38 8.52
C GLU A 197 -29.67 8.27 7.37
N GLU A 198 -28.78 9.00 6.68
CA GLU A 198 -29.12 9.79 5.48
C GLU A 198 -29.58 8.91 4.30
N ASP A 199 -28.91 7.76 4.06
CA ASP A 199 -29.30 6.82 3.00
C ASP A 199 -30.62 6.08 3.31
N GLU A 200 -30.93 5.79 4.58
CA GLU A 200 -32.23 5.23 4.99
C GLU A 200 -33.39 6.21 4.75
N GLU A 201 -33.18 7.52 4.85
CA GLU A 201 -34.20 8.54 4.60
C GLU A 201 -34.65 8.58 3.12
N PHE A 202 -33.82 8.07 2.19
CA PHE A 202 -34.10 7.99 0.75
C PHE A 202 -34.66 6.64 0.26
N LEU A 203 -34.77 5.62 1.12
CA LEU A 203 -35.29 4.31 0.74
C LEU A 203 -36.78 4.18 1.10
N GLU A 204 -37.67 4.48 0.14
CA GLU A 204 -39.07 4.07 0.28
C GLU A 204 -39.15 2.55 0.44
N PRO A 205 -39.88 2.01 1.43
CA PRO A 205 -40.01 0.58 1.60
C PRO A 205 -40.61 -0.02 0.34
N PHE A 206 -39.88 -0.93 -0.31
CA PHE A 206 -40.35 -1.63 -1.50
C PHE A 206 -41.64 -2.39 -1.19
N THR A 207 -42.80 -1.79 -1.48
CA THR A 207 -44.09 -2.47 -1.47
C THR A 207 -44.24 -3.23 -2.78
N PRO A 208 -44.25 -4.57 -2.79
CA PRO A 208 -44.51 -5.31 -4.02
C PRO A 208 -45.95 -4.99 -4.45
N GLU A 209 -46.15 -4.30 -5.57
CA GLU A 209 -47.48 -3.92 -6.09
C GLU A 209 -48.42 -5.12 -6.29
N LYS A 210 -47.87 -6.34 -6.34
CA LYS A 210 -48.63 -7.58 -6.54
C LYS A 210 -48.34 -8.54 -5.41
N ARG A 211 -49.40 -8.92 -4.69
CA ARG A 211 -49.39 -10.06 -3.76
C ARG A 211 -48.78 -11.28 -4.47
N LYS A 212 -47.68 -11.81 -3.93
CA LYS A 212 -47.09 -13.08 -4.41
C LYS A 212 -48.16 -14.17 -4.28
N ILE A 213 -48.64 -14.69 -5.40
CA ILE A 213 -49.63 -15.78 -5.42
C ILE A 213 -48.96 -17.04 -4.87
N GLY A 214 -49.55 -17.61 -3.82
CA GLY A 214 -49.03 -18.82 -3.20
C GLY A 214 -49.06 -19.99 -4.17
N ARG A 215 -48.01 -20.81 -4.18
CA ARG A 215 -47.87 -21.98 -5.07
C ARG A 215 -49.11 -22.92 -5.10
N ASN A 216 -49.85 -23.01 -3.98
CA ASN A 216 -51.05 -23.84 -3.85
C ASN A 216 -52.39 -23.07 -3.96
N GLU A 217 -52.38 -21.74 -4.09
CA GLU A 217 -53.60 -20.93 -4.22
C GLU A 217 -54.28 -21.15 -5.59
N PRO A 218 -55.58 -20.85 -5.73
CA PRO A 218 -56.27 -20.88 -7.02
C PRO A 218 -55.57 -20.00 -8.05
N CYS A 219 -55.38 -20.52 -9.26
CA CYS A 219 -54.69 -19.81 -10.33
C CYS A 219 -55.55 -18.65 -10.86
N PRO A 220 -55.01 -17.42 -10.99
CA PRO A 220 -55.78 -16.22 -11.36
C PRO A 220 -56.30 -16.24 -12.80
N CYS A 221 -55.84 -17.17 -13.65
CA CYS A 221 -56.33 -17.31 -15.03
C CYS A 221 -57.75 -17.92 -15.14
N GLY A 222 -58.42 -18.18 -14.01
CA GLY A 222 -59.78 -18.71 -13.98
C GLY A 222 -59.89 -20.22 -14.25
N SER A 223 -58.77 -20.95 -14.32
CA SER A 223 -58.79 -22.39 -14.65
C SER A 223 -59.31 -23.32 -13.55
N GLY A 224 -59.53 -22.81 -12.34
CA GLY A 224 -59.91 -23.60 -11.15
C GLY A 224 -58.80 -24.48 -10.57
N LYS A 225 -57.58 -24.49 -11.15
CA LYS A 225 -56.43 -25.30 -10.70
C LYS A 225 -55.52 -24.52 -9.74
N LYS A 226 -54.75 -25.22 -8.89
CA LYS A 226 -53.69 -24.60 -8.06
C LYS A 226 -52.61 -23.96 -8.96
N TYR A 227 -52.09 -22.79 -8.58
CA TYR A 227 -51.14 -22.00 -9.39
C TYR A 227 -49.94 -22.82 -9.91
N LYS A 228 -49.34 -23.66 -9.06
CA LYS A 228 -48.22 -24.55 -9.43
C LYS A 228 -48.51 -25.56 -10.54
N LYS A 229 -49.78 -25.94 -10.71
CA LYS A 229 -50.22 -26.92 -11.70
C LYS A 229 -50.81 -26.24 -12.94
N CYS A 230 -50.75 -24.91 -13.03
CA CYS A 230 -51.34 -24.15 -14.12
C CYS A 230 -50.35 -23.16 -14.74
N CYS A 231 -50.26 -21.93 -14.22
CA CYS A 231 -49.47 -20.87 -14.84
C CYS A 231 -48.04 -20.74 -14.30
N MET A 232 -47.69 -21.43 -13.19
CA MET A 232 -46.37 -21.28 -12.58
C MET A 232 -45.21 -21.82 -13.44
N ASN A 233 -45.46 -22.89 -14.20
CA ASN A 233 -44.43 -23.58 -15.02
C ASN A 233 -44.73 -23.49 -16.52
N LYS A 234 -45.64 -22.60 -16.93
CA LYS A 234 -45.77 -22.30 -18.36
C LYS A 234 -44.65 -21.31 -18.66
N GLU A 235 -43.66 -21.74 -19.43
CA GLU A 235 -42.62 -20.87 -19.97
C GLU A 235 -43.30 -19.66 -20.66
N LYS A 236 -42.72 -18.48 -20.45
CA LYS A 236 -43.21 -17.23 -21.05
C LYS A 236 -42.99 -17.24 -22.56
#